data_AF-A0A8J2TJ41-F1
#
_entry.id   AF-A0A8J2TJ41-F1
#
_cell.length_a   1.000
_cell.length_b   1.000
_cell.length_c   1.000
_cell.angle_alpha   90.00
_cell.angle_beta   90.00
_cell.angle_gamma   90.00
#
_symmetry.space_group_name_H-M   'P 1'
#
loop_
_entity.id
_entity.type
_entity.pdbx_description
1 polymer ?
#
loop_
_entity_poly.entity_id
_entity_poly.type
_entity_poly.pdbx_seq_one_letter_code
_entity_poly.pdbx_strand_id
1 'polypeptide(L)'
;MYELPINRRKFKSLVEQARHYNIYPIYLPNYLFPLNQHPISELMGELVDEAFSYLSCSTDTEIEQLISSFPDGVFMMLGRNSKWDNDHQKNRLAVYYIVTEVQRSYLSFKKVVNQSNENSKVFEIYPELKNKLDKDNLLYIDDNFTLMEGGIEYKNHILHYHQFLRRGYSSNPNFNFLGALQAFYMFTKTKNQFRIAIDHQRIMPKDFYQQIIELDTWYGVPFDEENLDEQNSVGLAIVKRNENSLFEPEGISLDRIEFF
;
A
#
# COMPACT_ATOMS: atom_id res chain seq x y z
N MET A 1 -25.27 -1.18 0.73
CA MET A 1 -23.92 -1.40 0.18
C MET A 1 -24.02 -2.63 -0.69
N TYR A 2 -23.80 -2.50 -2.00
CA TYR A 2 -23.81 -3.65 -2.91
C TYR A 2 -22.45 -4.35 -2.79
N GLU A 3 -22.44 -5.66 -2.62
CA GLU A 3 -21.23 -6.47 -2.46
C GLU A 3 -21.30 -7.66 -3.42
N LEU A 4 -20.20 -7.93 -4.14
CA LEU A 4 -20.11 -9.13 -4.97
C LEU A 4 -19.95 -10.36 -4.07
N PRO A 5 -20.59 -11.50 -4.40
CA PRO A 5 -20.56 -12.70 -3.58
C PRO A 5 -19.26 -13.52 -3.77
N ILE A 6 -18.11 -12.87 -3.59
CA ILE A 6 -16.78 -13.51 -3.71
C ILE A 6 -16.51 -14.51 -2.58
N ASN A 7 -15.58 -15.45 -2.82
CA ASN A 7 -15.17 -16.44 -1.83
C ASN A 7 -14.55 -15.80 -0.57
N ARG A 8 -15.33 -15.75 0.51
CA ARG A 8 -14.94 -15.08 1.76
C ARG A 8 -13.73 -15.70 2.46
N ARG A 9 -13.49 -17.00 2.28
CA ARG A 9 -12.31 -17.67 2.85
C ARG A 9 -11.04 -17.21 2.13
N LYS A 10 -11.06 -17.20 0.80
CA LYS A 10 -9.96 -16.69 -0.03
C LYS A 10 -9.71 -15.21 0.27
N PHE A 11 -10.77 -14.41 0.32
CA PHE A 11 -10.68 -12.99 0.67
C PHE A 11 -10.03 -12.75 2.04
N LYS A 12 -10.44 -13.48 3.08
CA LYS A 12 -9.83 -13.36 4.42
C LYS A 12 -8.33 -13.69 4.38
N SER A 13 -7.96 -14.74 3.66
CA SER A 13 -6.54 -15.11 3.48
C SER A 13 -5.77 -14.01 2.74
N LEU A 14 -6.37 -13.37 1.72
CA LEU A 14 -5.75 -12.26 1.00
C LEU A 14 -5.46 -11.09 1.94
N VAL A 15 -6.42 -10.72 2.78
CA VAL A 15 -6.26 -9.65 3.77
C VAL A 15 -5.14 -9.97 4.77
N GLU A 16 -5.07 -11.21 5.25
CA GLU A 16 -4.02 -11.67 6.19
C GLU A 16 -2.64 -11.64 5.54
N GLN A 17 -2.51 -12.17 4.32
CA GLN A 17 -1.25 -12.17 3.57
C GLN A 17 -0.80 -10.74 3.25
N ALA A 18 -1.69 -9.88 2.75
CA ALA A 18 -1.38 -8.48 2.47
C ALA A 18 -0.82 -7.76 3.70
N ARG A 19 -1.32 -8.07 4.90
CA ARG A 19 -0.77 -7.53 6.15
C ARG A 19 0.60 -8.10 6.48
N HIS A 20 0.78 -9.41 6.36
CA HIS A 20 2.06 -10.08 6.64
C HIS A 20 3.18 -9.56 5.75
N TYR A 21 2.93 -9.41 4.45
CA TYR A 21 3.89 -8.86 3.49
C TYR A 21 3.91 -7.32 3.45
N ASN A 22 3.21 -6.65 4.37
CA ASN A 22 3.12 -5.20 4.44
C ASN A 22 2.67 -4.48 3.15
N ILE A 23 1.85 -5.16 2.34
CA ILE A 23 1.30 -4.62 1.09
C ILE A 23 0.09 -3.76 1.42
N TYR A 24 0.21 -2.44 1.22
CA TYR A 24 -0.96 -1.57 1.33
C TYR A 24 -1.95 -1.86 0.19
N PRO A 25 -3.28 -1.81 0.42
CA PRO A 25 -4.27 -2.25 -0.55
C PRO A 25 -4.13 -1.60 -1.93
N ILE A 26 -3.75 -0.31 -1.99
CA ILE A 26 -3.56 0.42 -3.24
C ILE A 26 -2.48 -0.19 -4.15
N TYR A 27 -1.54 -0.96 -3.58
CA TYR A 27 -0.45 -1.61 -4.31
C TYR A 27 -0.78 -3.04 -4.73
N LEU A 28 -1.90 -3.61 -4.30
CA LEU A 28 -2.32 -4.98 -4.70
C LEU A 28 -2.37 -5.18 -6.22
N PRO A 29 -2.79 -4.21 -7.06
CA PRO A 29 -2.80 -4.39 -8.51
C PRO A 29 -1.42 -4.76 -9.09
N ASN A 30 -0.32 -4.33 -8.46
CA ASN A 30 1.03 -4.66 -8.91
C ASN A 30 1.35 -6.16 -8.83
N TYR A 31 0.58 -6.92 -8.04
CA TYR A 31 0.80 -8.35 -7.83
C TYR A 31 -0.03 -9.23 -8.77
N LEU A 32 -0.84 -8.65 -9.66
CA LEU A 32 -1.56 -9.39 -10.70
C LEU A 32 -0.68 -9.70 -11.92
N PHE A 33 0.47 -9.06 -12.06
CA PHE A 33 1.33 -9.25 -13.22
C PHE A 33 2.12 -10.56 -13.12
N PRO A 34 2.17 -11.38 -14.20
CA PRO A 34 2.81 -12.71 -14.20
C PRO A 34 4.30 -12.74 -13.82
N LEU A 35 4.98 -11.60 -13.94
CA LEU A 35 6.40 -11.48 -13.60
C LEU A 35 6.66 -11.48 -12.08
N ASN A 36 5.63 -11.24 -11.27
CA ASN A 36 5.74 -11.25 -9.82
C ASN A 36 5.34 -12.63 -9.28
N GLN A 37 6.33 -13.47 -8.94
CA GLN A 37 6.13 -14.74 -8.23
C GLN A 37 5.83 -14.50 -6.73
N HIS A 38 4.95 -13.55 -6.42
CA HIS A 38 4.62 -13.25 -5.04
C HIS A 38 3.54 -14.22 -4.53
N PRO A 39 3.61 -14.70 -3.27
CA PRO A 39 2.63 -15.63 -2.72
C PRO A 39 1.16 -15.15 -2.76
N ILE A 40 0.97 -13.84 -2.88
CA ILE A 40 -0.37 -13.22 -2.94
C ILE A 40 -0.99 -13.25 -4.34
N SER A 41 -0.17 -13.43 -5.38
CA SER A 41 -0.55 -13.20 -6.78
C SER A 41 -1.64 -14.16 -7.26
N GLU A 42 -1.50 -15.46 -6.96
CA GLU A 42 -2.49 -16.48 -7.29
C GLU A 42 -3.85 -16.15 -6.64
N LEU A 43 -3.84 -15.92 -5.33
CA LEU A 43 -5.05 -15.63 -4.57
C LEU A 43 -5.74 -14.34 -5.03
N MET A 44 -4.96 -13.32 -5.38
CA MET A 44 -5.47 -12.07 -5.95
C MET A 44 -6.12 -12.33 -7.31
N GLY A 45 -5.45 -13.08 -8.20
CA GLY A 45 -5.97 -13.43 -9.52
C GLY A 45 -7.31 -14.18 -9.43
N GLU A 46 -7.38 -15.22 -8.61
CA GLU A 46 -8.62 -15.99 -8.43
C GLU A 46 -9.81 -15.14 -7.96
N LEU A 47 -9.57 -14.21 -7.02
CA LEU A 47 -10.61 -13.31 -6.50
C LEU A 47 -11.02 -12.26 -7.53
N VAL A 48 -10.08 -11.77 -8.35
CA VAL A 48 -10.37 -10.84 -9.44
C VAL A 48 -11.17 -11.53 -10.55
N ASP A 49 -10.80 -12.76 -10.93
CA ASP A 49 -11.52 -13.53 -11.93
C ASP A 49 -12.97 -13.84 -11.49
N GLU A 50 -13.16 -14.15 -10.20
CA GLU A 50 -14.47 -14.33 -9.59
C GLU A 50 -15.30 -13.03 -9.63
N ALA A 51 -14.72 -11.91 -9.20
CA ALA A 51 -15.37 -10.60 -9.26
C ALA A 51 -15.71 -10.19 -10.70
N PHE A 52 -14.81 -10.42 -11.65
CA PHE A 52 -15.02 -10.16 -13.07
C PHE A 52 -16.17 -10.99 -13.64
N SER A 53 -16.25 -12.27 -13.27
CA SER A 53 -17.33 -13.17 -13.71
C SER A 53 -18.70 -12.65 -13.24
N TYR A 54 -18.79 -12.15 -12.00
CA TYR A 54 -20.01 -11.51 -11.50
C TYR A 54 -20.35 -10.22 -12.25
N LEU A 55 -19.38 -9.32 -12.42
CA LEU A 55 -19.56 -8.04 -13.14
C LEU A 55 -19.94 -8.24 -14.62
N SER A 56 -19.50 -9.34 -15.22
CA SER A 56 -19.86 -9.69 -16.60
C SER A 56 -21.34 -10.06 -16.73
N CYS A 57 -21.94 -10.56 -15.66
CA CYS A 57 -23.37 -10.91 -15.59
C CYS A 57 -24.25 -9.82 -14.95
N SER A 58 -23.65 -8.79 -14.35
CA SER A 58 -24.36 -7.69 -13.71
C SER A 58 -24.97 -6.72 -14.73
N THR A 59 -26.10 -6.13 -14.36
CA THR A 59 -26.72 -5.01 -15.06
C THR A 59 -25.95 -3.70 -14.82
N ASP A 60 -26.10 -2.73 -15.71
CA ASP A 60 -25.48 -1.39 -15.55
C ASP A 60 -25.87 -0.74 -14.23
N THR A 61 -27.14 -0.88 -13.80
CA THR A 61 -27.62 -0.36 -12.52
C THR A 61 -26.92 -0.99 -11.32
N GLU A 62 -26.65 -2.30 -11.35
CA GLU A 62 -25.90 -2.97 -10.28
C GLU A 62 -24.43 -2.51 -10.24
N ILE A 63 -23.82 -2.33 -11.41
CA ILE A 63 -22.46 -1.80 -11.54
C ILE A 63 -22.37 -0.38 -10.97
N GLU A 64 -23.32 0.50 -11.30
CA GLU A 64 -23.38 1.87 -10.76
C GLU A 64 -23.59 1.88 -9.22
N GLN A 65 -24.44 0.99 -8.71
CA GLN A 65 -24.63 0.82 -7.26
C GLN A 65 -23.36 0.31 -6.55
N LEU A 66 -22.60 -0.57 -7.19
CA LEU A 66 -21.31 -1.02 -6.67
C LEU A 66 -20.32 0.14 -6.61
N ILE A 67 -20.15 0.85 -7.72
CA ILE A 67 -19.19 1.96 -7.86
C ILE A 67 -19.51 3.08 -6.88
N SER A 68 -20.78 3.46 -6.73
CA SER A 68 -21.20 4.49 -5.77
C SER A 68 -20.92 4.12 -4.31
N SER A 69 -20.63 2.85 -4.01
CA SER A 69 -20.20 2.43 -2.68
C SER A 69 -18.69 2.63 -2.43
N PHE A 70 -17.89 2.86 -3.47
CA PHE A 70 -16.43 2.93 -3.34
C PHE A 70 -15.99 4.21 -2.62
N PRO A 71 -14.88 4.15 -1.86
CA PRO A 71 -14.24 5.34 -1.32
C PRO A 71 -13.80 6.31 -2.42
N ASP A 72 -13.86 7.62 -2.15
CA ASP A 72 -13.54 8.67 -3.13
C ASP A 72 -12.17 8.51 -3.80
N GLY A 73 -11.17 8.05 -3.05
CA GLY A 73 -9.81 7.83 -3.55
C GLY A 73 -9.71 6.81 -4.69
N VAL A 74 -10.65 5.86 -4.78
CA VAL A 74 -10.66 4.82 -5.82
C VAL A 74 -11.02 5.41 -7.19
N PHE A 75 -11.77 6.52 -7.24
CA PHE A 75 -12.12 7.18 -8.50
C PHE A 75 -10.91 7.78 -9.22
N MET A 76 -9.83 8.11 -8.50
CA MET A 76 -8.56 8.50 -9.13
C MET A 76 -8.00 7.35 -9.98
N MET A 77 -8.28 6.11 -9.59
CA MET A 77 -7.77 4.91 -10.24
C MET A 77 -8.74 4.30 -11.24
N LEU A 78 -10.03 4.64 -11.21
CA LEU A 78 -11.05 4.15 -12.14
C LEU A 78 -11.38 5.13 -13.27
N GLY A 79 -11.14 6.44 -13.04
CA GLY A 79 -11.60 7.51 -13.91
C GLY A 79 -13.09 7.82 -13.67
N ARG A 80 -13.44 9.11 -13.53
CA ARG A 80 -14.79 9.55 -13.12
C ARG A 80 -15.87 9.35 -14.19
N ASN A 81 -15.51 9.20 -15.46
CA ASN A 81 -16.44 9.18 -16.60
C ASN A 81 -16.34 7.93 -17.46
N SER A 82 -15.74 6.86 -16.94
CA SER A 82 -15.61 5.60 -17.67
C SER A 82 -17.00 4.98 -17.86
N LYS A 83 -17.37 4.64 -19.11
CA LYS A 83 -18.39 3.62 -19.35
C LYS A 83 -17.85 2.26 -18.85
N TRP A 84 -18.71 1.27 -18.63
CA TRP A 84 -18.30 -0.06 -18.12
C TRP A 84 -18.82 -1.17 -19.04
N ASP A 85 -18.78 -0.89 -20.34
CA ASP A 85 -19.46 -1.68 -21.39
C ASP A 85 -18.58 -2.78 -22.01
N ASN A 86 -17.28 -2.77 -21.73
CA ASN A 86 -16.33 -3.76 -22.24
C ASN A 86 -15.59 -4.52 -21.13
N ASP A 87 -15.08 -5.70 -21.49
CA ASP A 87 -14.40 -6.62 -20.59
C ASP A 87 -13.17 -5.99 -19.93
N HIS A 88 -12.43 -5.14 -20.64
CA HIS A 88 -11.25 -4.47 -20.09
C HIS A 88 -11.62 -3.55 -18.91
N GLN A 89 -12.68 -2.75 -19.05
CA GLN A 89 -13.17 -1.88 -17.98
C GLN A 89 -13.78 -2.68 -16.83
N LYS A 90 -14.53 -3.74 -17.12
CA LYS A 90 -15.07 -4.64 -16.09
C LYS A 90 -13.97 -5.36 -15.32
N ASN A 91 -12.90 -5.78 -15.99
CA ASN A 91 -11.73 -6.37 -15.34
C ASN A 91 -11.02 -5.37 -14.43
N ARG A 92 -10.81 -4.13 -14.90
CA ARG A 92 -10.28 -3.04 -14.06
C ARG A 92 -11.17 -2.80 -12.83
N LEU A 93 -12.49 -2.77 -13.02
CA LEU A 93 -13.44 -2.62 -11.92
C LEU A 93 -13.35 -3.79 -10.92
N ALA A 94 -13.21 -5.03 -11.39
CA ALA A 94 -13.00 -6.21 -10.54
C ALA A 94 -11.75 -6.07 -9.66
N VAL A 95 -10.63 -5.62 -10.24
CA VAL A 95 -9.40 -5.35 -9.48
C VAL A 95 -9.64 -4.34 -8.36
N TYR A 96 -10.23 -3.19 -8.68
CA TYR A 96 -10.43 -2.14 -7.69
C TYR A 96 -11.56 -2.43 -6.70
N TYR A 97 -12.51 -3.30 -7.05
CA TYR A 97 -13.43 -3.88 -6.09
C TYR A 97 -12.67 -4.66 -5.02
N ILE A 98 -11.79 -5.60 -5.41
CA ILE A 98 -10.99 -6.38 -4.45
C ILE A 98 -10.10 -5.46 -3.60
N VAL A 99 -9.44 -4.46 -4.21
CA VAL A 99 -8.64 -3.46 -3.49
C VAL A 99 -9.48 -2.74 -2.42
N THR A 100 -10.68 -2.31 -2.79
CA THR A 100 -11.61 -1.59 -1.89
C THR A 100 -12.04 -2.46 -0.72
N GLU A 101 -12.43 -3.71 -1.01
CA GLU A 101 -12.83 -4.67 0.02
C GLU A 101 -11.67 -4.97 0.97
N VAL A 102 -10.47 -5.21 0.43
CA VAL A 102 -9.27 -5.40 1.26
C VAL A 102 -9.04 -4.16 2.11
N GLN A 103 -9.11 -2.95 1.56
CA GLN A 103 -8.92 -1.70 2.31
C GLN A 103 -9.88 -1.55 3.49
N ARG A 104 -11.17 -1.82 3.29
CA ARG A 104 -12.18 -1.81 4.37
C ARG A 104 -11.83 -2.79 5.48
N SER A 105 -11.23 -3.92 5.12
CA SER A 105 -10.85 -4.98 6.05
C SER A 105 -9.42 -4.86 6.58
N TYR A 106 -8.56 -4.01 6.00
CA TYR A 106 -7.10 -4.04 6.17
C TYR A 106 -6.66 -3.49 7.53
N LEU A 107 -7.24 -2.37 7.97
CA LEU A 107 -6.90 -1.74 9.26
C LEU A 107 -8.13 -1.66 10.15
N SER A 108 -7.91 -1.95 11.43
CA SER A 108 -8.90 -1.72 12.46
C SER A 108 -8.19 -1.14 13.65
N PHE A 109 -8.38 0.17 13.88
CA PHE A 109 -7.77 0.87 15.01
C PHE A 109 -8.05 0.16 16.34
N LYS A 110 -9.29 -0.34 16.53
CA LYS A 110 -9.66 -1.15 17.69
C LYS A 110 -8.80 -2.41 17.84
N LYS A 111 -8.45 -3.10 16.74
CA LYS A 111 -7.56 -4.26 16.79
C LYS A 111 -6.13 -3.88 17.14
N VAL A 112 -5.65 -2.72 16.68
CA VAL A 112 -4.31 -2.22 17.00
C VAL A 112 -4.20 -1.88 18.49
N VAL A 113 -5.17 -1.14 19.03
CA VAL A 113 -5.19 -0.74 20.45
C VAL A 113 -5.26 -1.97 21.37
N ASN A 114 -6.04 -2.98 20.98
CA ASN A 114 -6.25 -4.19 21.79
C ASN A 114 -5.36 -5.36 21.34
N GLN A 115 -4.25 -5.09 20.65
CA GLN A 115 -3.36 -6.13 20.19
C GLN A 115 -2.74 -6.86 21.39
N SER A 116 -3.00 -8.16 21.47
CA SER A 116 -2.42 -9.05 22.50
C SER A 116 -1.33 -9.93 21.88
N ASN A 117 -0.36 -10.29 22.72
CA ASN A 117 0.77 -11.14 22.37
C ASN A 117 0.42 -12.64 22.38
N GLU A 118 -0.77 -13.00 22.87
CA GLU A 118 -1.25 -14.39 22.96
C GLU A 118 -1.28 -15.09 21.60
N ASN A 119 -1.64 -14.37 20.53
CA ASN A 119 -1.73 -14.88 19.16
C ASN A 119 -0.67 -14.26 18.24
N SER A 120 0.54 -14.02 18.77
CA SER A 120 1.64 -13.40 18.04
C SER A 120 2.19 -14.33 16.95
N LYS A 121 2.01 -13.95 15.68
CA LYS A 121 2.63 -14.62 14.51
C LYS A 121 4.15 -14.58 14.57
N VAL A 122 4.72 -13.52 15.14
CA VAL A 122 6.15 -13.43 15.39
C VAL A 122 6.61 -14.55 16.33
N PHE A 123 5.84 -14.88 17.36
CA PHE A 123 6.21 -15.90 18.35
C PHE A 123 5.88 -17.32 17.93
N GLU A 124 4.95 -17.51 16.99
CA GLU A 124 4.76 -18.79 16.32
C GLU A 124 6.04 -19.19 15.56
N ILE A 125 6.71 -18.23 14.92
CA ILE A 125 7.94 -18.46 14.14
C ILE A 125 9.20 -18.42 15.02
N TYR A 126 9.28 -17.46 15.95
CA TYR A 126 10.43 -17.22 16.82
C TYR A 126 10.02 -17.15 18.29
N PRO A 127 9.70 -18.28 18.93
CA PRO A 127 9.23 -18.30 20.32
C PRO A 127 10.25 -17.75 21.32
N GLU A 128 11.54 -17.80 21.01
CA GLU A 128 12.63 -17.26 21.83
C GLU A 128 12.55 -15.75 22.03
N LEU A 129 11.88 -15.02 21.13
CA LEU A 129 11.72 -13.57 21.24
C LEU A 129 10.84 -13.16 22.42
N LYS A 130 10.02 -14.06 22.97
CA LYS A 130 9.24 -13.79 24.19
C LYS A 130 10.14 -13.39 25.37
N ASN A 131 11.32 -14.00 25.46
CA ASN A 131 12.29 -13.72 26.53
C ASN A 131 13.05 -12.39 26.32
N LYS A 132 12.86 -11.75 25.16
CA LYS A 132 13.46 -10.46 24.81
C LYS A 132 12.46 -9.30 24.91
N LEU A 133 11.26 -9.53 25.44
CA LEU A 133 10.33 -8.44 25.75
C LEU A 133 10.56 -7.91 27.17
N ASP A 134 10.41 -6.61 27.35
CA ASP A 134 10.27 -6.01 28.68
C ASP A 134 8.82 -6.06 29.20
N LYS A 135 8.61 -5.53 30.40
CA LYS A 135 7.29 -5.49 31.06
C LYS A 135 6.22 -4.70 30.28
N ASP A 136 6.65 -3.81 29.38
CA ASP A 136 5.79 -2.96 28.57
C ASP A 136 5.61 -3.55 27.15
N ASN A 137 6.02 -4.82 26.95
CA ASN A 137 6.01 -5.54 25.67
C ASN A 137 6.90 -4.91 24.60
N LEU A 138 7.98 -4.21 24.99
CA LEU A 138 8.95 -3.67 24.05
C LEU A 138 10.08 -4.67 23.83
N LEU A 139 10.45 -4.88 22.56
CA LEU A 139 11.53 -5.79 22.18
C LEU A 139 12.90 -5.14 22.43
N TYR A 140 13.72 -5.78 23.26
CA TYR A 140 15.12 -5.41 23.44
C TYR A 140 15.92 -5.64 22.15
N ILE A 141 16.54 -4.58 21.65
CA ILE A 141 17.37 -4.61 20.43
C ILE A 141 18.83 -4.81 20.82
N ASP A 142 19.36 -5.98 20.48
CA ASP A 142 20.77 -6.36 20.64
C ASP A 142 21.45 -6.60 19.27
N ASP A 143 22.67 -7.14 19.28
CA ASP A 143 23.46 -7.36 18.05
C ASP A 143 22.90 -8.45 17.11
N ASN A 144 21.83 -9.17 17.50
CA ASN A 144 21.16 -10.12 16.61
C ASN A 144 20.12 -9.46 15.69
N PHE A 145 19.93 -8.13 15.82
CA PHE A 145 18.94 -7.38 15.07
C PHE A 145 19.61 -6.30 14.23
N THR A 146 19.05 -6.07 13.04
CA THR A 146 19.41 -4.91 12.21
C THR A 146 18.19 -4.01 12.10
N LEU A 147 18.28 -2.79 12.64
CA LEU A 147 17.23 -1.79 12.43
C LEU A 147 17.28 -1.28 10.99
N MET A 148 16.12 -1.26 10.35
CA MET A 148 15.88 -0.71 9.02
C MET A 148 14.72 0.29 9.09
N GLU A 149 14.56 1.15 8.10
CA GLU A 149 13.43 2.09 8.08
C GLU A 149 12.07 1.38 7.97
N GLY A 150 12.01 0.24 7.26
CA GLY A 150 10.78 -0.53 7.06
C GLY A 150 10.47 -1.57 8.14
N GLY A 151 11.40 -1.84 9.05
CA GLY A 151 11.26 -2.87 10.09
C GLY A 151 12.58 -3.23 10.78
N ILE A 152 12.59 -4.35 11.46
CA ILE A 152 13.73 -4.89 12.21
C ILE A 152 14.06 -6.24 11.59
N GLU A 153 15.21 -6.36 10.95
CA GLU A 153 15.67 -7.65 10.44
C GLU A 153 16.05 -8.56 11.61
N TYR A 154 15.52 -9.78 11.58
CA TYR A 154 15.85 -10.85 12.50
C TYR A 154 15.87 -12.19 11.76
N LYS A 155 17.07 -12.80 11.66
CA LYS A 155 17.31 -14.04 10.92
C LYS A 155 16.83 -13.93 9.46
N ASN A 156 15.80 -14.69 9.08
CA ASN A 156 15.28 -14.73 7.71
C ASN A 156 14.01 -13.88 7.50
N HIS A 157 13.67 -13.01 8.46
CA HIS A 157 12.45 -12.23 8.41
C HIS A 157 12.66 -10.77 8.81
N ILE A 158 11.76 -9.92 8.36
CA ILE A 158 11.56 -8.56 8.84
C ILE A 158 10.42 -8.57 9.85
N LEU A 159 10.74 -8.16 11.08
CA LEU A 159 9.75 -7.85 12.11
C LEU A 159 9.28 -6.42 11.88
N HIS A 160 7.98 -6.25 11.73
CA HIS A 160 7.42 -4.94 11.48
C HIS A 160 7.33 -4.12 12.76
N TYR A 161 7.66 -2.82 12.69
CA TYR A 161 7.36 -1.89 13.79
C TYR A 161 5.87 -1.88 14.11
N HIS A 162 5.53 -1.70 15.39
CA HIS A 162 4.15 -1.54 15.82
C HIS A 162 3.45 -0.42 15.03
N GLN A 163 2.15 -0.57 14.76
CA GLN A 163 1.42 0.34 13.87
C GLN A 163 1.42 1.80 14.33
N PHE A 164 1.56 2.07 15.63
CA PHE A 164 1.69 3.43 16.15
C PHE A 164 3.01 4.14 15.81
N LEU A 165 4.00 3.42 15.30
CA LEU A 165 5.25 3.99 14.78
C LEU A 165 5.17 4.27 13.26
N ARG A 166 4.00 4.09 12.65
CA ARG A 166 3.77 4.17 11.20
C ARG A 166 2.87 5.33 10.83
N ARG A 167 3.01 5.84 9.60
CA ARG A 167 2.20 6.97 9.10
C ARG A 167 0.73 6.56 9.01
N GLY A 168 -0.14 7.36 9.62
CA GLY A 168 -1.58 7.10 9.67
C GLY A 168 -1.96 5.78 10.35
N TYR A 169 -1.07 5.23 11.19
CA TYR A 169 -1.27 3.94 11.87
C TYR A 169 -1.50 2.76 10.92
N SER A 170 -0.95 2.85 9.71
CA SER A 170 -1.20 1.94 8.58
C SER A 170 0.03 1.08 8.25
N SER A 171 0.15 0.60 7.00
CA SER A 171 1.33 -0.14 6.53
C SER A 171 2.49 0.75 6.08
N ASN A 172 2.27 2.05 5.87
CA ASN A 172 3.33 2.96 5.40
C ASN A 172 4.26 3.36 6.57
N PRO A 173 5.57 3.04 6.52
CA PRO A 173 6.52 3.47 7.55
C PRO A 173 6.55 4.99 7.72
N ASN A 174 6.84 5.46 8.93
CA ASN A 174 7.19 6.86 9.15
C ASN A 174 8.69 7.05 8.88
N PHE A 175 9.08 7.14 7.61
CA PHE A 175 10.48 7.14 7.19
C PHE A 175 11.31 8.23 7.87
N ASN A 176 10.76 9.43 8.05
CA ASN A 176 11.45 10.52 8.75
C ASN A 176 11.83 10.15 10.19
N PHE A 177 10.87 9.61 10.96
CA PHE A 177 11.12 9.20 12.33
C PHE A 177 11.98 7.94 12.42
N LEU A 178 11.67 6.93 11.62
CA LEU A 178 12.33 5.61 11.68
C LEU A 178 13.76 5.68 11.15
N GLY A 179 14.03 6.48 10.12
CA GLY A 179 15.39 6.77 9.64
C GLY A 179 16.22 7.50 10.70
N ALA A 180 15.64 8.51 11.36
CA ALA A 180 16.33 9.20 12.47
C ALA A 180 16.61 8.26 13.65
N LEU A 181 15.65 7.39 14.00
CA LEU A 181 15.83 6.37 15.05
C LEU A 181 16.92 5.37 14.69
N GLN A 182 16.93 4.87 13.44
CA GLN A 182 17.94 3.95 12.93
C GLN A 182 19.34 4.59 13.01
N ALA A 183 19.48 5.83 12.54
CA ALA A 183 20.74 6.57 12.62
C ALA A 183 21.20 6.71 14.08
N PHE A 184 20.31 7.16 14.97
CA PHE A 184 20.63 7.32 16.39
C PHE A 184 21.05 6.00 17.06
N TYR A 185 20.39 4.88 16.73
CA TYR A 185 20.80 3.55 17.16
C TYR A 185 22.22 3.22 16.72
N MET A 186 22.53 3.40 15.43
CA MET A 186 23.85 3.08 14.88
C MET A 186 24.98 3.85 15.58
N PHE A 187 24.75 5.12 15.92
CA PHE A 187 25.75 5.94 16.59
C PHE A 187 25.89 5.68 18.10
N THR A 188 24.85 5.14 18.74
CA THR A 188 24.79 5.12 20.21
C THR A 188 24.54 3.75 20.84
N LYS A 189 24.40 2.68 20.06
CA LYS A 189 24.12 1.32 20.56
C LYS A 189 25.13 0.77 21.57
N THR A 190 26.37 1.28 21.60
CA THR A 190 27.39 0.90 22.60
C THR A 190 27.19 1.58 23.96
N LYS A 191 26.36 2.63 24.03
CA LYS A 191 26.10 3.45 25.23
C LYS A 191 24.65 3.42 25.67
N ASN A 192 23.73 3.13 24.77
CA ASN A 192 22.29 3.15 24.99
C ASN A 192 21.68 1.78 24.77
N GLN A 193 20.65 1.45 25.56
CA GLN A 193 19.81 0.28 25.36
C GLN A 193 18.53 0.67 24.63
N PHE A 194 18.21 -0.05 23.56
CA PHE A 194 17.04 0.22 22.72
C PHE A 194 15.95 -0.82 22.94
N ARG A 195 14.70 -0.34 23.03
CA ARG A 195 13.52 -1.18 23.18
C ARG A 195 12.44 -0.64 22.26
N ILE A 196 11.90 -1.48 21.39
CA ILE A 196 11.00 -1.04 20.33
C ILE A 196 9.76 -1.95 20.28
N ALA A 197 8.58 -1.35 20.19
CA ALA A 197 7.35 -2.09 19.99
C ALA A 197 7.29 -2.67 18.56
N ILE A 198 6.94 -3.95 18.44
CA ILE A 198 6.76 -4.65 17.16
C ILE A 198 5.28 -4.97 16.90
N ASP A 199 4.91 -5.14 15.63
CA ASP A 199 3.59 -5.66 15.25
C ASP A 199 3.61 -7.20 15.32
N HIS A 200 3.06 -7.74 16.40
CA HIS A 200 2.96 -9.18 16.63
C HIS A 200 2.13 -9.94 15.57
N GLN A 201 1.35 -9.25 14.74
CA GLN A 201 0.50 -9.85 13.71
C GLN A 201 1.15 -9.79 12.32
N ARG A 202 2.34 -9.23 12.16
CA ARG A 202 3.01 -9.11 10.86
C ARG A 202 4.46 -9.57 10.93
N ILE A 203 4.80 -10.50 10.05
CA ILE A 203 6.15 -11.01 9.88
C ILE A 203 6.33 -11.34 8.40
N MET A 204 7.41 -10.85 7.82
CA MET A 204 7.65 -10.94 6.37
C MET A 204 8.99 -11.64 6.12
N PRO A 205 9.07 -12.64 5.24
CA PRO A 205 10.35 -13.18 4.81
C PRO A 205 11.21 -12.08 4.20
N LYS A 206 12.50 -12.04 4.54
CA LYS A 206 13.39 -10.95 4.09
C LYS A 206 13.50 -10.85 2.56
N ASP A 207 13.31 -11.96 1.85
CA ASP A 207 13.38 -12.02 0.38
C ASP A 207 12.23 -11.24 -0.30
N PHE A 208 11.15 -10.95 0.43
CA PHE A 208 10.04 -10.10 -0.04
C PHE A 208 10.16 -8.65 0.44
N TYR A 209 11.19 -8.32 1.22
CA TYR A 209 11.41 -6.95 1.63
C TYR A 209 11.81 -6.09 0.43
N GLN A 210 10.98 -5.07 0.15
CA GLN A 210 11.27 -4.06 -0.84
C GLN A 210 11.47 -2.72 -0.14
N GLN A 211 12.58 -2.06 -0.45
CA GLN A 211 12.78 -0.68 -0.05
C GLN A 211 11.91 0.20 -0.95
N ILE A 212 10.98 0.94 -0.34
CA ILE A 212 10.15 1.92 -1.04
C ILE A 212 10.83 3.27 -0.91
N ILE A 213 11.09 3.92 -2.03
CA ILE A 213 11.57 5.30 -2.08
C ILE A 213 10.42 6.13 -2.63
N GLU A 214 9.87 7.02 -1.80
CA GLU A 214 8.88 8.01 -2.23
C GLU A 214 9.64 9.19 -2.86
N LEU A 215 9.47 9.37 -4.17
CA LEU A 215 10.06 10.48 -4.92
C LEU A 215 8.93 11.40 -5.39
N ASP A 216 8.98 12.66 -4.99
CA ASP A 216 8.13 13.70 -5.57
C ASP A 216 8.63 14.01 -6.98
N THR A 217 8.03 13.38 -7.98
CA THR A 217 8.33 13.67 -9.39
C THR A 217 7.39 14.72 -9.92
N TRP A 218 7.92 15.87 -10.34
CA TRP A 218 7.15 16.83 -11.13
C TRP A 218 7.16 16.39 -12.60
N TYR A 219 5.98 16.16 -13.17
CA TYR A 219 5.82 15.94 -14.61
C TYR A 219 5.44 17.27 -15.26
N GLY A 220 6.40 17.91 -15.91
CA GLY A 220 6.24 19.20 -16.57
C GLY A 220 7.46 19.52 -17.44
N VAL A 221 7.47 20.71 -18.05
CA VAL A 221 8.70 21.24 -18.68
C VAL A 221 9.79 21.29 -17.59
N PRO A 222 11.04 20.90 -17.90
CA PRO A 222 12.14 21.07 -16.96
C PRO A 222 12.14 22.49 -16.38
N PHE A 223 12.51 22.60 -15.10
CA PHE A 223 12.67 23.91 -14.48
C PHE A 223 13.71 24.72 -15.28
N ASP A 224 13.31 25.90 -15.75
CA ASP A 224 14.17 26.79 -16.50
C ASP A 224 14.57 27.96 -15.59
N GLU A 225 15.80 27.89 -15.07
CA GLU A 225 16.37 28.92 -14.19
C GLU A 225 16.44 30.29 -14.86
N GLU A 226 16.47 30.37 -16.20
CA GLU A 226 16.55 31.64 -16.93
C GLU A 226 15.23 32.43 -16.87
N ASN A 227 14.11 31.74 -16.63
CA ASN A 227 12.76 32.34 -16.63
C ASN A 227 12.25 32.71 -15.23
N LEU A 228 13.07 32.52 -14.18
CA LEU A 228 12.67 32.66 -12.77
C LEU A 228 12.21 34.09 -12.40
N ASP A 229 12.82 35.09 -13.02
CA ASP A 229 12.53 36.52 -12.83
C ASP A 229 11.83 37.16 -14.05
N GLU A 230 11.49 36.37 -15.07
CA GLU A 230 10.85 36.90 -16.27
C GLU A 230 9.36 37.12 -16.02
N GLN A 231 8.99 38.37 -15.77
CA GLN A 231 7.62 38.80 -15.44
C GLN A 231 6.56 38.44 -16.50
N ASN A 232 6.97 38.11 -17.73
CA ASN A 232 6.08 37.70 -18.83
C ASN A 232 6.15 36.20 -19.13
N SER A 233 6.90 35.41 -18.36
CA SER A 233 7.00 33.98 -18.59
C SER A 233 5.71 33.29 -18.16
N VAL A 234 5.06 32.61 -19.11
CA VAL A 234 3.80 31.89 -18.87
C VAL A 234 4.12 30.42 -18.62
N GLY A 235 3.96 29.98 -17.36
CA GLY A 235 4.05 28.58 -17.01
C GLY A 235 2.82 27.79 -17.44
N LEU A 236 3.02 26.59 -18.01
CA LEU A 236 1.96 25.64 -18.31
C LEU A 236 1.99 24.48 -17.31
N ALA A 237 0.94 24.34 -16.51
CA ALA A 237 0.70 23.12 -15.74
C ALA A 237 -0.39 22.27 -16.43
N ILE A 238 -0.05 21.03 -16.77
CA ILE A 238 -1.01 20.07 -17.31
C ILE A 238 -1.75 19.44 -16.13
N VAL A 239 -3.00 19.85 -15.90
CA VAL A 239 -3.81 19.41 -14.75
C VAL A 239 -4.35 17.98 -14.94
N LYS A 240 -4.55 17.56 -16.18
CA LYS A 240 -5.02 16.21 -16.52
C LYS A 240 -4.56 15.83 -17.93
N ARG A 241 -4.00 14.62 -18.10
CA ARG A 241 -3.88 14.04 -19.45
C ARG A 241 -5.30 13.67 -19.90
N ASN A 242 -5.78 14.30 -20.96
CA ASN A 242 -6.97 13.80 -21.65
C ASN A 242 -6.69 12.37 -22.14
N GLU A 243 -7.73 11.55 -22.19
CA GLU A 243 -7.69 10.08 -22.23
C GLU A 243 -6.96 9.45 -23.44
N ASN A 244 -6.44 10.27 -24.35
CA ASN A 244 -5.73 9.83 -25.55
C ASN A 244 -4.22 9.79 -25.31
N SER A 245 -3.77 8.59 -24.91
CA SER A 245 -2.54 7.86 -25.28
C SER A 245 -1.26 8.63 -25.66
N LEU A 246 -0.13 8.11 -25.16
CA LEU A 246 1.26 8.48 -25.47
C LEU A 246 1.68 8.34 -26.96
N PHE A 247 0.76 8.04 -27.89
CA PHE A 247 1.07 7.74 -29.29
C PHE A 247 0.17 8.44 -30.32
N GLU A 248 -0.67 9.41 -29.96
CA GLU A 248 -1.53 10.08 -30.94
C GLU A 248 -1.04 11.50 -31.29
N PRO A 249 -0.59 11.74 -32.54
CA PRO A 249 -0.38 13.08 -33.06
C PRO A 249 -1.70 13.68 -33.56
N GLU A 250 -1.83 14.99 -33.29
CA GLU A 250 -2.80 15.95 -33.83
C GLU A 250 -4.19 16.02 -33.16
N GLY A 251 -4.37 17.09 -32.36
CA GLY A 251 -5.70 17.64 -32.06
C GLY A 251 -6.13 17.74 -30.60
N ILE A 252 -5.23 17.64 -29.62
CA ILE A 252 -5.61 17.60 -28.20
C ILE A 252 -5.78 19.02 -27.63
N SER A 253 -7.04 19.41 -27.42
CA SER A 253 -7.42 20.37 -26.37
C SER A 253 -6.97 19.81 -25.03
N LEU A 254 -5.97 20.44 -24.40
CA LEU A 254 -5.57 20.13 -23.02
C LEU A 254 -6.40 20.98 -22.07
N ASP A 255 -6.92 20.36 -21.02
CA ASP A 255 -7.51 21.07 -19.89
C ASP A 255 -6.34 21.73 -19.12
N ARG A 256 -6.20 23.04 -19.27
CA ARG A 256 -5.01 23.81 -18.86
C ARG A 256 -5.38 24.94 -17.92
N ILE A 257 -4.50 25.21 -16.95
CA ILE A 257 -4.52 26.43 -16.15
C ILE A 257 -3.28 27.22 -16.56
N GLU A 258 -3.50 28.42 -17.09
CA GLU A 258 -2.45 29.39 -17.39
C GLU A 258 -2.20 30.22 -16.13
N PHE A 259 -0.93 30.40 -15.77
CA PHE A 259 -0.52 31.31 -14.70
C PHE A 259 0.05 32.58 -15.36
N PHE A 260 -0.45 33.74 -14.92
CA PHE A 260 0.04 35.06 -15.31
C PHE A 260 0.87 35.66 -14.17
#